data_AF-A0A2V2DB89-F1
#
_entry.id   AF-A0A2V2DB89-F1
#
_cell.length_a   1.000
_cell.length_b   1.000
_cell.length_c   1.000
_cell.angle_alpha   90.00
_cell.angle_beta   90.00
_cell.angle_gamma   90.00
#
_symmetry.space_group_name_H-M   'P 1'
#
loop_
_entity.id
_entity.type
_entity.pdbx_description
1 polymer ?
#
loop_
_entity_poly.entity_id
_entity_poly.type
_entity_poly.pdbx_seq_one_letter_code
_entity_poly.pdbx_strand_id
1 'polypeptide(L)'
;MAEQNSVITAEDKAQDILSLEKASIMREKNSAGKNKKASIKKSEKKISSKNKPKRRKRKIFITLSSIIGVIVCLYLIVAFSNIPFIAYWRGIWIETAMTTGKHHWLATAFFPKNTIDEVMKNYTTNSGVVGGNDQLVMADETRDASNEKDEPANEKRPDDILGQKEISVGDKDYAGNTVLVNDIEEGLIISEIVKGSFRGQIMLIDDPSRVFVGQTQYQNNTGMRILDMMEVYGAVAGINASGFNDPAGNGNGGTIVGLSCSEGNYWGSYLSGYSSIVLTTDDKLVVGDIGSWDQYNIRDGIQFYPVLIADGIQQVTGSAGYGLQPRTAVGQREDGVIAFLIIDGRDVTWSVGCTVGDLAEILMDYNIVNAACCDGGASSCLAYGGEITTKNCSWNPSIGRILPNAFMVRSKKAG
;
A
#
# COMPACT_ATOMS: atom_id res chain seq x y z
N MET A 1 -14.69 49.64 -54.25
CA MET A 1 -14.95 49.53 -55.70
C MET A 1 -15.15 48.05 -55.98
N ALA A 2 -16.38 47.55 -55.92
CA ALA A 2 -17.45 47.61 -56.94
C ALA A 2 -17.41 46.34 -57.82
N GLU A 3 -18.44 45.51 -57.63
CA GLU A 3 -18.83 44.35 -58.43
C GLU A 3 -19.08 44.71 -59.91
N GLN A 4 -18.90 43.73 -60.79
CA GLN A 4 -19.83 43.52 -61.91
C GLN A 4 -19.94 42.04 -62.25
N ASN A 5 -21.16 41.52 -62.08
CA ASN A 5 -21.64 40.21 -62.53
C ASN A 5 -21.69 40.14 -64.06
N SER A 6 -21.31 39.00 -64.64
CA SER A 6 -21.75 38.57 -65.97
C SER A 6 -22.63 37.33 -65.85
N VAL A 7 -23.89 37.50 -66.22
CA VAL A 7 -24.93 36.47 -66.29
C VAL A 7 -24.66 35.58 -67.51
N ILE A 8 -24.51 34.27 -67.31
CA ILE A 8 -24.54 33.27 -68.38
C ILE A 8 -25.99 32.75 -68.48
N THR A 9 -26.57 32.91 -69.67
CA THR A 9 -27.98 32.66 -69.99
C THR A 9 -28.28 31.18 -70.20
N ALA A 10 -29.56 30.82 -70.08
CA ALA A 10 -30.06 29.45 -70.06
C ALA A 10 -29.82 28.62 -71.34
N GLU A 11 -29.35 29.22 -72.43
CA GLU A 11 -29.03 28.51 -73.69
C GLU A 11 -27.72 27.71 -73.61
N ASP A 12 -26.72 28.18 -72.85
CA ASP A 12 -25.42 27.50 -72.73
C ASP A 12 -25.52 26.19 -71.91
N LYS A 13 -26.47 26.09 -70.98
CA LYS A 13 -26.71 24.85 -70.22
C LYS A 13 -27.44 23.77 -71.01
N ALA A 14 -28.15 24.13 -72.10
CA ALA A 14 -28.91 23.16 -72.89
C ALA A 14 -28.02 22.36 -73.86
N GLN A 15 -26.91 22.94 -74.36
CA GLN A 15 -25.99 22.23 -75.25
C GLN A 15 -25.14 21.17 -74.52
N ASP A 16 -24.79 21.40 -73.26
CA ASP A 16 -23.99 20.45 -72.47
C ASP A 16 -24.77 19.20 -72.03
N ILE A 17 -26.08 19.31 -71.80
CA ILE A 17 -26.91 18.15 -71.43
C ILE A 17 -27.14 17.23 -72.64
N LEU A 18 -27.31 17.80 -73.84
CA LEU A 18 -27.52 17.02 -75.07
C LEU A 18 -26.27 16.26 -75.53
N SER A 19 -25.07 16.75 -75.19
CA SER A 19 -23.80 16.08 -75.51
C SER A 19 -23.54 14.86 -74.61
N LEU A 20 -23.90 14.96 -73.32
CA LEU A 20 -23.77 13.86 -72.35
C LEU A 20 -24.76 12.72 -72.60
N GLU A 21 -25.98 13.02 -73.03
CA GLU A 21 -26.99 11.98 -73.29
C GLU A 21 -26.64 11.15 -74.54
N LYS A 22 -26.12 11.79 -75.61
CA LYS A 22 -25.62 11.09 -76.81
C LYS A 22 -24.41 10.19 -76.51
N ALA A 23 -23.56 10.57 -75.55
CA ALA A 23 -22.42 9.74 -75.13
C ALA A 23 -22.86 8.48 -74.34
N SER A 24 -23.98 8.55 -73.60
CA SER A 24 -24.53 7.39 -72.87
C SER A 24 -25.15 6.35 -73.82
N ILE A 25 -25.87 6.80 -74.85
CA ILE A 25 -26.56 5.92 -75.82
C ILE A 25 -25.56 5.20 -76.75
N MET A 26 -24.39 5.80 -77.02
CA MET A 26 -23.31 5.12 -77.76
C MET A 26 -22.55 4.07 -76.91
N ARG A 27 -22.53 4.18 -75.58
CA ARG A 27 -21.89 3.17 -74.71
C ARG A 27 -22.77 1.94 -74.49
N GLU A 28 -24.09 2.06 -74.47
CA GLU A 28 -25.00 0.91 -74.35
C GLU A 28 -25.06 0.02 -75.60
N LYS A 29 -24.91 0.58 -76.80
CA LYS A 29 -25.00 -0.20 -78.05
C LYS A 29 -23.77 -1.07 -78.36
N ASN A 30 -22.61 -0.79 -77.74
CA ASN A 30 -21.37 -1.55 -78.00
C ASN A 30 -21.14 -2.75 -77.06
N SER A 31 -21.89 -2.93 -75.97
CA SER A 31 -21.70 -4.09 -75.06
C SER A 31 -22.72 -5.22 -75.26
N ALA A 32 -23.80 -5.01 -76.02
CA ALA A 32 -24.88 -5.99 -76.22
C ALA A 32 -24.70 -6.90 -77.45
N GLY A 33 -23.59 -6.76 -78.19
CA GLY A 33 -23.44 -7.30 -79.55
C GLY A 33 -22.30 -8.30 -79.76
N LYS A 34 -21.87 -9.08 -78.76
CA LYS A 34 -20.98 -10.23 -78.99
C LYS A 34 -21.37 -11.44 -78.15
N ASN A 35 -22.00 -12.39 -78.86
CA ASN A 35 -22.01 -13.83 -78.59
C ASN A 35 -23.03 -14.39 -77.59
N LYS A 36 -24.32 -14.23 -77.95
CA LYS A 36 -25.25 -15.37 -77.96
C LYS A 36 -24.92 -16.25 -79.17
N LYS A 37 -24.17 -17.34 -78.97
CA LYS A 37 -24.25 -18.54 -79.84
C LYS A 37 -24.05 -19.78 -78.99
N ALA A 38 -25.04 -20.66 -79.06
CA ALA A 38 -25.05 -22.06 -78.63
C ALA A 38 -25.22 -22.35 -77.13
N SER A 39 -26.35 -21.91 -76.57
CA SER A 39 -27.16 -22.80 -75.74
C SER A 39 -27.91 -23.76 -76.68
N ILE A 40 -27.73 -25.09 -76.52
CA ILE A 40 -28.69 -26.19 -76.69
C ILE A 40 -27.89 -27.50 -76.84
N LYS A 41 -27.74 -28.24 -75.73
CA LYS A 41 -28.13 -29.66 -75.62
C LYS A 41 -27.86 -30.15 -74.19
N LYS A 42 -28.98 -30.36 -73.48
CA LYS A 42 -29.30 -31.54 -72.65
C LYS A 42 -28.20 -32.03 -71.69
N SER A 43 -28.32 -31.72 -70.40
CA SER A 43 -29.01 -32.57 -69.42
C SER A 43 -28.27 -33.87 -69.13
N GLU A 44 -27.49 -33.91 -68.04
CA GLU A 44 -27.48 -35.00 -67.06
C GLU A 44 -26.43 -34.75 -65.97
N LYS A 45 -26.94 -34.62 -64.73
CA LYS A 45 -26.34 -34.87 -63.40
C LYS A 45 -26.50 -33.71 -62.42
N LYS A 46 -27.62 -33.76 -61.70
CA LYS A 46 -27.71 -33.34 -60.28
C LYS A 46 -26.63 -34.07 -59.48
N ILE A 47 -26.01 -33.40 -58.49
CA ILE A 47 -26.00 -33.79 -57.05
C ILE A 47 -25.00 -32.92 -56.24
N SER A 48 -25.52 -32.31 -55.16
CA SER A 48 -24.84 -31.76 -53.97
C SER A 48 -24.02 -30.47 -54.16
N SER A 49 -24.09 -29.45 -53.30
CA SER A 49 -24.12 -29.53 -51.84
C SER A 49 -24.72 -28.26 -51.20
N LYS A 50 -25.95 -28.38 -50.70
CA LYS A 50 -26.39 -27.63 -49.52
C LYS A 50 -25.67 -28.21 -48.29
N ASN A 51 -24.41 -27.84 -48.04
CA ASN A 51 -23.67 -28.29 -46.83
C ASN A 51 -22.61 -27.29 -46.32
N LYS A 52 -22.75 -25.99 -46.64
CA LYS A 52 -21.78 -24.96 -46.22
C LYS A 52 -21.92 -24.40 -44.78
N PRO A 53 -23.05 -24.46 -44.04
CA PRO A 53 -23.08 -23.91 -42.68
C PRO A 53 -22.42 -24.82 -41.62
N LYS A 54 -22.44 -26.16 -41.80
CA LYS A 54 -21.88 -27.11 -40.82
C LYS A 54 -20.34 -27.07 -40.75
N ARG A 55 -19.63 -26.93 -41.88
CA ARG A 55 -18.16 -26.84 -41.91
C ARG A 55 -17.61 -25.55 -41.29
N ARG A 56 -18.30 -24.40 -41.49
CA ARG A 56 -17.92 -23.12 -40.88
C ARG A 56 -18.13 -23.12 -39.36
N LYS A 57 -19.27 -23.65 -38.89
CA LYS A 57 -19.54 -23.86 -37.45
C LYS A 57 -18.50 -24.79 -36.79
N ARG A 58 -18.08 -25.87 -37.46
CA ARG A 58 -17.04 -26.78 -36.96
C ARG A 58 -15.67 -26.10 -36.83
N LYS A 59 -15.27 -25.25 -37.78
CA LYS A 59 -14.02 -24.48 -37.69
C LYS A 59 -14.04 -23.47 -36.55
N ILE A 60 -15.15 -22.74 -36.40
CA ILE A 60 -15.35 -21.79 -35.29
C ILE A 60 -15.31 -22.52 -33.94
N PHE A 61 -15.93 -23.69 -33.85
CA PHE A 61 -15.90 -24.52 -32.64
C PHE A 61 -14.49 -25.01 -32.30
N ILE A 62 -13.72 -25.47 -33.29
CA ILE A 62 -12.32 -25.88 -33.09
C ILE A 62 -11.47 -24.70 -32.62
N THR A 63 -11.58 -23.52 -33.26
CA THR A 63 -10.83 -22.34 -32.85
C THR A 63 -11.19 -21.88 -31.43
N LEU A 64 -12.48 -21.90 -31.07
CA LEU A 64 -12.92 -21.54 -29.73
C LEU A 64 -12.42 -22.55 -28.68
N SER A 65 -12.46 -23.84 -29.00
CA SER A 65 -11.92 -24.91 -28.14
C SER A 65 -10.41 -24.79 -27.95
N SER A 66 -9.66 -24.47 -29.00
CA SER A 66 -8.22 -24.20 -28.90
C SER A 66 -7.91 -22.99 -28.02
N ILE A 67 -8.69 -21.90 -28.13
CA ILE A 67 -8.54 -20.72 -27.28
C ILE A 67 -8.82 -21.08 -25.82
N ILE A 68 -9.90 -21.82 -25.55
CA ILE A 68 -10.22 -22.30 -24.20
C ILE A 68 -9.08 -23.19 -23.67
N GLY A 69 -8.56 -24.09 -24.48
CA GLY A 69 -7.41 -24.93 -24.11
C GLY A 69 -6.18 -24.12 -23.73
N VAL A 70 -5.86 -23.06 -24.49
CA VAL A 70 -4.75 -22.14 -24.17
C VAL A 70 -5.01 -21.41 -22.85
N ILE A 71 -6.23 -20.91 -22.62
CA ILE A 71 -6.60 -20.24 -21.37
C ILE A 71 -6.47 -21.20 -20.18
N VAL A 72 -6.94 -22.44 -20.32
CA VAL A 72 -6.82 -23.47 -19.27
C VAL A 72 -5.35 -23.79 -19.00
N CYS A 73 -4.52 -23.97 -20.04
CA CYS A 73 -3.09 -24.18 -19.85
C CYS A 73 -2.41 -23.00 -19.16
N LEU A 74 -2.73 -21.76 -19.54
CA LEU A 74 -2.21 -20.55 -18.88
C LEU A 74 -2.65 -20.49 -17.42
N TYR A 75 -3.90 -20.80 -17.12
CA TYR A 75 -4.40 -20.87 -15.76
C TYR A 75 -3.63 -21.91 -14.93
N LEU A 76 -3.45 -23.13 -15.45
CA LEU A 76 -2.71 -24.18 -14.74
C LEU A 76 -1.26 -23.78 -14.48
N ILE A 77 -0.62 -23.10 -15.43
CA ILE A 77 0.71 -22.53 -15.24
C ILE A 77 0.70 -21.50 -14.11
N VAL A 78 -0.22 -20.53 -14.13
CA VAL A 78 -0.29 -19.51 -13.07
C VAL A 78 -0.59 -20.14 -11.70
N ALA A 79 -1.55 -21.06 -11.63
CA ALA A 79 -2.02 -21.64 -10.38
C ALA A 79 -1.04 -22.64 -9.74
N PHE A 80 -0.30 -23.43 -10.54
CA PHE A 80 0.47 -24.57 -10.03
C PHE A 80 1.96 -24.58 -10.38
N SER A 81 2.42 -23.68 -11.27
CA SER A 81 3.83 -23.69 -11.67
C SER A 81 4.74 -23.24 -10.52
N ASN A 82 5.92 -23.87 -10.43
CA ASN A 82 7.00 -23.49 -9.52
C ASN A 82 8.07 -22.62 -10.20
N ILE A 83 7.78 -22.07 -11.39
CA ILE A 83 8.65 -21.09 -12.04
C ILE A 83 8.80 -19.88 -11.09
N PRO A 84 10.02 -19.50 -10.65
CA PRO A 84 10.21 -18.52 -9.58
C PRO A 84 9.43 -17.21 -9.77
N PHE A 85 9.48 -16.65 -10.98
CA PHE A 85 8.74 -15.42 -11.33
C PHE A 85 7.22 -15.57 -11.15
N ILE A 86 6.64 -16.69 -11.60
CA ILE A 86 5.19 -16.93 -11.51
C ILE A 86 4.79 -17.22 -10.08
N ALA A 87 5.56 -18.05 -9.38
CA ALA A 87 5.34 -18.38 -7.98
C ALA A 87 5.39 -17.13 -7.09
N TYR A 88 6.34 -16.22 -7.36
CA TYR A 88 6.44 -14.93 -6.67
C TYR A 88 5.17 -14.08 -6.84
N TRP A 89 4.76 -13.79 -8.07
CA TRP A 89 3.58 -12.94 -8.30
C TRP A 89 2.27 -13.61 -7.89
N ARG A 90 2.16 -14.94 -8.02
CA ARG A 90 1.05 -15.70 -7.44
C ARG A 90 1.04 -15.55 -5.92
N GLY A 91 2.20 -15.70 -5.27
CA GLY A 91 2.37 -15.56 -3.83
C GLY A 91 1.90 -14.19 -3.37
N ILE A 92 2.45 -13.12 -3.95
CA ILE A 92 2.07 -11.73 -3.67
C ILE A 92 0.56 -11.51 -3.81
N TRP A 93 -0.06 -12.01 -4.89
CA TRP A 93 -1.50 -11.88 -5.08
C TRP A 93 -2.30 -12.59 -3.99
N ILE A 94 -1.95 -13.85 -3.69
CA ILE A 94 -2.63 -14.66 -2.68
C ILE A 94 -2.46 -14.02 -1.30
N GLU A 95 -1.25 -13.68 -0.89
CA GLU A 95 -0.96 -13.07 0.41
C GLU A 95 -1.69 -11.74 0.56
N THR A 96 -1.66 -10.88 -0.47
CA THR A 96 -2.38 -9.60 -0.46
C THR A 96 -3.88 -9.83 -0.29
N ALA A 97 -4.48 -10.74 -1.06
CA ALA A 97 -5.91 -11.04 -0.97
C ALA A 97 -6.29 -11.64 0.40
N MET A 98 -5.51 -12.58 0.91
CA MET A 98 -5.75 -13.30 2.17
C MET A 98 -5.48 -12.46 3.43
N THR A 99 -4.74 -11.37 3.30
CA THR A 99 -4.52 -10.38 4.38
C THR A 99 -5.41 -9.14 4.24
N THR A 100 -6.24 -9.08 3.19
CA THR A 100 -7.17 -7.96 2.99
C THR A 100 -8.58 -8.34 3.43
N GLY A 101 -8.92 -8.04 4.68
CA GLY A 101 -10.28 -8.08 5.26
C GLY A 101 -11.32 -8.93 4.51
N LYS A 102 -12.26 -8.29 3.82
CA LYS A 102 -13.36 -8.96 3.09
C LYS A 102 -12.98 -9.51 1.70
N HIS A 103 -11.73 -9.36 1.26
CA HIS A 103 -11.31 -9.59 -0.11
C HIS A 103 -10.57 -10.93 -0.30
N HIS A 104 -10.63 -11.83 0.67
CA HIS A 104 -10.07 -13.19 0.57
C HIS A 104 -10.60 -13.96 -0.66
N TRP A 105 -11.81 -13.62 -1.12
CA TRP A 105 -12.41 -14.20 -2.33
C TRP A 105 -11.55 -13.99 -3.59
N LEU A 106 -10.73 -12.95 -3.65
CA LEU A 106 -9.77 -12.72 -4.74
C LEU A 106 -8.70 -13.80 -4.83
N ALA A 107 -8.41 -14.51 -3.73
CA ALA A 107 -7.60 -15.72 -3.76
C ALA A 107 -8.48 -16.96 -3.94
N THR A 108 -9.51 -17.14 -3.09
CA THR A 108 -10.26 -18.40 -3.03
C THR A 108 -11.13 -18.69 -4.26
N ALA A 109 -11.47 -17.68 -5.07
CA ALA A 109 -12.19 -17.87 -6.33
C ALA A 109 -11.29 -18.35 -7.47
N PHE A 110 -9.97 -18.09 -7.38
CA PHE A 110 -9.03 -18.32 -8.48
C PHE A 110 -8.02 -19.42 -8.17
N PHE A 111 -7.65 -19.62 -6.90
CA PHE A 111 -6.62 -20.56 -6.49
C PHE A 111 -7.20 -21.70 -5.66
N PRO A 112 -6.73 -22.93 -5.88
CA PRO A 112 -7.05 -24.07 -5.03
C PRO A 112 -6.60 -23.85 -3.58
N LYS A 113 -7.35 -24.42 -2.63
CA LYS A 113 -7.07 -24.27 -1.20
C LYS A 113 -5.65 -24.72 -0.82
N ASN A 114 -5.16 -25.84 -1.36
CA ASN A 114 -3.81 -26.32 -1.07
C ASN A 114 -2.71 -25.33 -1.51
N THR A 115 -2.87 -24.67 -2.65
CA THR A 115 -1.94 -23.63 -3.12
C THR A 115 -1.98 -22.41 -2.20
N ILE A 116 -3.18 -22.01 -1.76
CA ILE A 116 -3.34 -20.90 -0.82
C ILE A 116 -2.67 -21.25 0.51
N ASP A 117 -3.00 -22.41 1.08
CA ASP A 117 -2.45 -22.89 2.35
C ASP A 117 -0.91 -23.01 2.28
N GLU A 118 -0.35 -23.43 1.14
CA GLU A 118 1.10 -23.50 0.93
C GLU A 118 1.75 -22.11 0.93
N VAL A 119 1.18 -21.14 0.22
CA VAL A 119 1.69 -19.77 0.20
C VAL A 119 1.59 -19.12 1.58
N MET A 120 0.48 -19.32 2.28
CA MET A 120 0.26 -18.71 3.60
C MET A 120 1.15 -19.30 4.70
N LYS A 121 1.88 -20.40 4.47
CA LYS A 121 2.91 -20.88 5.41
C LYS A 121 4.09 -19.92 5.55
N ASN A 122 4.29 -19.01 4.60
CA ASN A 122 5.36 -18.01 4.66
C ASN A 122 5.07 -16.88 5.66
N TYR A 123 3.90 -16.90 6.30
CA TYR A 123 3.50 -15.89 7.28
C TYR A 123 4.41 -15.92 8.51
N THR A 124 5.10 -14.80 8.75
CA THR A 124 6.11 -14.69 9.82
C THR A 124 5.55 -13.93 11.02
N THR A 125 5.67 -14.50 12.24
CA THR A 125 5.18 -13.89 13.49
C THR A 125 6.31 -13.50 14.46
N ASN A 126 7.58 -13.64 14.07
CA ASN A 126 8.77 -13.29 14.86
C ASN A 126 8.77 -13.79 16.32
N SER A 127 8.33 -15.03 16.54
CA SER A 127 8.32 -15.64 17.88
C SER A 127 9.71 -15.69 18.50
N GLY A 128 9.84 -15.20 19.74
CA GLY A 128 11.10 -15.20 20.49
C GLY A 128 12.14 -14.15 20.08
N VAL A 129 11.82 -13.26 19.13
CA VAL A 129 12.68 -12.10 18.80
C VAL A 129 12.39 -10.98 19.78
N VAL A 130 13.44 -10.35 20.31
CA VAL A 130 13.37 -9.12 21.10
C VAL A 130 14.53 -8.21 20.65
N GLY A 131 14.26 -6.93 20.42
CA GLY A 131 15.25 -5.89 20.18
C GLY A 131 15.15 -4.81 21.26
N GLY A 132 16.30 -4.33 21.75
CA GLY A 132 16.40 -3.43 22.90
C GLY A 132 16.20 -4.12 24.24
N ASN A 133 16.45 -5.44 24.33
CA ASN A 133 16.20 -6.21 25.55
C ASN A 133 17.05 -5.73 26.74
N ASP A 134 18.26 -5.25 26.47
CA ASP A 134 19.18 -4.65 27.44
C ASP A 134 18.67 -3.30 27.99
N GLN A 135 17.70 -2.67 27.32
CA GLN A 135 17.06 -1.44 27.75
C GLN A 135 15.87 -1.67 28.70
N LEU A 136 15.47 -2.93 28.93
CA LEU A 136 14.41 -3.26 29.88
C LEU A 136 14.94 -3.29 31.31
N VAL A 137 14.44 -2.39 32.14
CA VAL A 137 14.76 -2.30 33.58
C VAL A 137 13.55 -2.74 34.39
N MET A 138 13.75 -3.57 35.41
CA MET A 138 12.69 -4.06 36.28
C MET A 138 12.09 -2.92 37.11
N ALA A 139 10.79 -2.98 37.37
CA ALA A 139 10.04 -1.93 38.08
C ALA A 139 10.42 -1.79 39.57
N ASP A 140 10.98 -2.84 40.18
CA ASP A 140 11.42 -2.86 41.58
C ASP A 140 12.90 -2.49 41.78
N GLU A 141 13.70 -2.53 40.71
CA GLU A 141 15.07 -2.03 40.69
C GLU A 141 15.05 -0.50 40.58
N THR A 142 14.97 0.18 41.71
CA THR A 142 15.41 1.59 41.77
C THR A 142 16.87 1.64 41.35
N ARG A 143 17.21 2.47 40.36
CA ARG A 143 18.60 2.82 40.05
C ARG A 143 19.30 3.21 41.35
N ASP A 144 20.15 2.33 41.85
CA ASP A 144 21.05 2.63 42.95
C ASP A 144 22.07 3.61 42.35
N ALA A 145 21.89 4.91 42.61
CA ALA A 145 22.71 6.00 42.06
C ALA A 145 24.21 5.91 42.42
N SER A 146 24.62 4.84 43.11
CA SER A 146 26.00 4.54 43.51
C SER A 146 26.69 3.47 42.65
N ASN A 147 26.03 2.90 41.64
CA ASN A 147 26.62 1.90 40.73
C ASN A 147 26.56 2.35 39.25
N GLU A 148 26.93 3.61 38.98
CA GLU A 148 27.46 3.99 37.67
C GLU A 148 28.75 3.17 37.41
N LYS A 149 28.58 1.95 36.90
CA LYS A 149 29.66 1.30 36.17
C LYS A 149 29.73 2.01 34.83
N ASP A 150 30.66 2.96 34.75
CA ASP A 150 31.18 3.52 33.51
C ASP A 150 30.11 3.72 32.42
N GLU A 151 29.08 4.53 32.69
CA GLU A 151 28.39 5.20 31.60
C GLU A 151 29.48 5.95 30.82
N PRO A 152 29.61 5.81 29.49
CA PRO A 152 30.41 6.75 28.74
C PRO A 152 29.81 8.13 29.01
N ALA A 153 30.61 8.94 29.71
CA ALA A 153 30.24 10.24 30.23
C ALA A 153 29.31 10.98 29.29
N ASN A 154 28.05 11.19 29.70
CA ASN A 154 27.15 12.26 29.27
C ASN A 154 27.59 12.94 27.97
N GLU A 155 27.59 12.20 26.86
CA GLU A 155 27.78 12.80 25.55
C GLU A 155 26.52 13.64 25.37
N LYS A 156 26.66 14.95 25.61
CA LYS A 156 25.58 15.89 25.38
C LYS A 156 25.02 15.61 24.00
N ARG A 157 23.76 15.20 23.98
CA ARG A 157 23.04 14.90 22.74
C ARG A 157 23.24 16.08 21.78
N PRO A 158 23.61 15.81 20.51
CA PRO A 158 23.88 16.90 19.57
C PRO A 158 22.69 17.86 19.48
N ASP A 159 22.96 19.17 19.53
CA ASP A 159 21.93 20.22 19.46
C ASP A 159 21.08 20.15 18.17
N ASP A 160 21.61 19.54 17.11
CA ASP A 160 20.93 19.35 15.82
C ASP A 160 21.15 17.92 15.30
N ILE A 161 20.61 16.94 16.03
CA ILE A 161 20.75 15.51 15.75
C ILE A 161 20.14 15.07 14.40
N LEU A 162 19.27 15.91 13.83
CA LEU A 162 18.64 15.71 12.53
C LEU A 162 19.33 16.48 11.40
N GLY A 163 20.31 17.34 11.70
CA GLY A 163 20.98 18.19 10.71
C GLY A 163 20.05 19.23 10.06
N GLN A 164 18.99 19.62 10.75
CA GLN A 164 17.91 20.46 10.23
C GLN A 164 18.38 21.85 9.78
N LYS A 165 19.42 22.41 10.40
CA LYS A 165 19.91 23.75 10.07
C LYS A 165 20.46 23.85 8.65
N GLU A 166 20.90 22.73 8.08
CA GLU A 166 21.51 22.66 6.75
C GLU A 166 20.56 22.14 5.67
N ILE A 167 19.34 21.76 6.03
CA ILE A 167 18.35 21.14 5.15
C ILE A 167 17.22 22.12 4.84
N SER A 168 16.85 22.27 3.56
CA SER A 168 15.67 23.01 3.13
C SER A 168 14.59 22.08 2.57
N VAL A 169 13.33 22.53 2.59
CA VAL A 169 12.24 21.81 1.90
C VAL A 169 12.56 21.72 0.40
N GLY A 170 12.44 20.52 -0.15
CA GLY A 170 12.83 20.19 -1.53
C GLY A 170 14.23 19.60 -1.67
N ASP A 171 15.09 19.71 -0.65
CA ASP A 171 16.40 19.06 -0.62
C ASP A 171 16.27 17.55 -0.42
N LYS A 172 17.41 16.86 -0.52
CA LYS A 172 17.51 15.45 -0.15
C LYS A 172 17.94 15.33 1.30
N ASP A 173 17.25 14.48 2.05
CA ASP A 173 17.74 14.03 3.35
C ASP A 173 18.93 13.07 3.20
N TYR A 174 19.48 12.63 4.33
CA TYR A 174 20.66 11.76 4.34
C TYR A 174 20.43 10.37 3.71
N ALA A 175 19.17 9.95 3.55
CA ALA A 175 18.79 8.71 2.86
C ALA A 175 18.43 8.95 1.37
N GLY A 176 18.56 10.19 0.87
CA GLY A 176 18.30 10.54 -0.54
C GLY A 176 16.84 10.84 -0.86
N ASN A 177 15.97 10.94 0.14
CA ASN A 177 14.54 11.21 -0.03
C ASN A 177 14.25 12.71 0.01
N THR A 178 13.21 13.14 -0.73
CA THR A 178 12.90 14.58 -0.83
C THR A 178 12.26 15.06 0.47
N VAL A 179 12.81 16.10 1.08
CA VAL A 179 12.24 16.70 2.30
C VAL A 179 10.98 17.50 1.96
N LEU A 180 9.86 17.14 2.58
CA LEU A 180 8.57 17.80 2.44
C LEU A 180 8.34 18.84 3.54
N VAL A 181 8.81 18.55 4.76
CA VAL A 181 8.70 19.42 5.93
C VAL A 181 10.02 19.41 6.68
N ASN A 182 10.50 20.59 7.06
CA ASN A 182 11.57 20.76 8.03
C ASN A 182 11.08 21.74 9.10
N ASP A 183 10.53 21.22 10.20
CA ASP A 183 10.09 22.02 11.35
C ASP A 183 11.18 21.98 12.43
N ILE A 184 12.02 23.02 12.41
CA ILE A 184 13.15 23.18 13.33
C ILE A 184 12.64 23.46 14.76
N GLU A 185 11.54 24.20 14.90
CA GLU A 185 10.99 24.56 16.22
C GLU A 185 10.43 23.32 16.93
N GLU A 186 9.82 22.42 16.16
CA GLU A 186 9.31 21.16 16.68
C GLU A 186 10.35 20.03 16.64
N GLY A 187 11.50 20.17 15.97
CA GLY A 187 12.48 19.10 15.81
C GLY A 187 11.97 17.92 14.97
N LEU A 188 11.27 18.22 13.87
CA LEU A 188 10.64 17.24 12.99
C LEU A 188 11.09 17.43 11.53
N ILE A 189 11.46 16.33 10.88
CA ILE A 189 11.62 16.27 9.41
C ILE A 189 10.59 15.29 8.85
N ILE A 190 9.92 15.64 7.76
CA ILE A 190 9.11 14.70 6.97
C ILE A 190 9.69 14.62 5.56
N SER A 191 10.01 13.41 5.10
CA SER A 191 10.53 13.14 3.76
C SER A 191 9.59 12.24 2.96
N GLU A 192 9.51 12.46 1.65
CA GLU A 192 8.76 11.63 0.70
C GLU A 192 9.54 10.35 0.38
N ILE A 193 8.90 9.21 0.60
CA ILE A 193 9.40 7.91 0.14
C ILE A 193 8.82 7.63 -1.24
N VAL A 194 9.68 7.43 -2.25
CA VAL A 194 9.27 7.00 -3.60
C VAL A 194 10.20 5.89 -4.07
N LYS A 195 9.71 4.64 -4.08
CA LYS A 195 10.48 3.47 -4.51
C LYS A 195 9.63 2.61 -5.45
N GLY A 196 9.96 2.66 -6.74
CA GLY A 196 9.25 1.92 -7.78
C GLY A 196 7.76 2.27 -7.85
N SER A 197 6.91 1.33 -7.44
CA SER A 197 5.44 1.42 -7.49
C SER A 197 4.77 1.90 -6.21
N PHE A 198 5.53 2.19 -5.15
CA PHE A 198 4.96 2.66 -3.89
C PHE A 198 5.49 4.03 -3.47
N ARG A 199 4.64 4.73 -2.72
CA ARG A 199 4.88 6.06 -2.19
C ARG A 199 4.46 6.13 -0.73
N GLY A 200 5.08 7.04 0.02
CA GLY A 200 4.77 7.25 1.41
C GLY A 200 5.55 8.40 2.00
N GLN A 201 5.61 8.44 3.33
CA GLN A 201 6.36 9.45 4.08
C GLN A 201 7.04 8.80 5.27
N ILE A 202 8.22 9.32 5.60
CA ILE A 202 8.89 9.05 6.86
C ILE A 202 9.03 10.36 7.63
N MET A 203 8.66 10.34 8.91
CA MET A 203 8.88 11.44 9.83
C MET A 203 9.98 11.05 10.82
N LEU A 204 10.99 11.90 10.96
CA LEU A 204 12.02 11.80 11.98
C LEU A 204 11.72 12.77 13.12
N ILE A 205 11.81 12.27 14.35
CA ILE A 205 11.52 13.02 15.57
C ILE A 205 12.80 13.06 16.41
N ASP A 206 13.29 14.27 16.67
CA ASP A 206 14.54 14.43 17.39
C ASP A 206 14.44 13.93 18.83
N ASP A 207 13.41 14.29 19.59
CA ASP A 207 13.26 13.99 21.01
C ASP A 207 12.29 12.82 21.28
N PRO A 208 12.80 11.63 21.65
CA PRO A 208 11.95 10.46 21.91
C PRO A 208 11.06 10.61 23.15
N SER A 209 11.40 11.48 24.10
CA SER A 209 10.57 11.73 25.30
C SER A 209 9.21 12.34 24.97
N ARG A 210 9.10 12.97 23.79
CA ARG A 210 7.84 13.52 23.29
C ARG A 210 6.95 12.49 22.63
N VAL A 211 7.45 11.28 22.35
CA VAL A 211 6.69 10.21 21.71
C VAL A 211 5.96 9.40 22.78
N PHE A 212 4.65 9.26 22.60
CA PHE A 212 3.76 8.55 23.53
C PHE A 212 2.61 7.88 22.77
N VAL A 213 1.82 7.05 23.45
CA VAL A 213 0.60 6.47 22.89
C VAL A 213 -0.59 7.27 23.40
N GLY A 214 -1.41 7.83 22.51
CA GLY A 214 -2.72 8.38 22.82
C GLY A 214 -3.81 7.33 22.58
N GLN A 215 -4.79 7.24 23.47
CA GLN A 215 -5.94 6.32 23.34
C GLN A 215 -7.26 7.09 23.17
N THR A 216 -8.25 6.43 22.56
CA THR A 216 -9.62 6.93 22.50
C THR A 216 -10.17 7.22 23.89
N GLN A 217 -10.89 8.34 24.05
CA GLN A 217 -11.63 8.65 25.28
C GLN A 217 -12.87 7.75 25.47
N TYR A 218 -13.21 6.94 24.47
CA TYR A 218 -14.44 6.13 24.42
C TYR A 218 -14.14 4.63 24.36
N GLN A 219 -13.15 4.18 25.13
CA GLN A 219 -12.76 2.78 25.23
C GLN A 219 -13.97 1.84 25.39
N ASN A 220 -13.98 0.75 24.65
CA ASN A 220 -15.06 -0.24 24.57
C ASN A 220 -16.37 0.26 23.95
N ASN A 221 -16.41 1.51 23.46
CA ASN A 221 -17.56 2.07 22.75
C ASN A 221 -17.20 2.43 21.30
N THR A 222 -16.27 3.36 21.09
CA THR A 222 -15.79 3.78 19.76
C THR A 222 -14.35 4.28 19.82
N GLY A 223 -13.62 4.23 18.71
CA GLY A 223 -12.34 4.90 18.58
C GLY A 223 -12.52 6.40 18.31
N MET A 224 -11.41 7.06 17.99
CA MET A 224 -11.38 8.46 17.54
C MET A 224 -10.69 8.59 16.19
N ARG A 225 -10.97 9.65 15.43
CA ARG A 225 -10.11 10.01 14.28
C ARG A 225 -8.78 10.51 14.83
N ILE A 226 -7.72 10.34 14.04
CA ILE A 226 -6.38 10.71 14.49
C ILE A 226 -6.26 12.21 14.78
N LEU A 227 -6.91 13.06 14.00
CA LEU A 227 -6.90 14.52 14.19
C LEU A 227 -7.61 14.93 15.50
N ASP A 228 -8.79 14.36 15.76
CA ASP A 228 -9.53 14.61 17.03
C ASP A 228 -8.71 14.12 18.23
N MET A 229 -8.02 12.98 18.08
CA MET A 229 -7.17 12.45 19.14
C MET A 229 -5.97 13.38 19.38
N MET A 230 -5.33 13.89 18.32
CA MET A 230 -4.24 14.86 18.45
C MET A 230 -4.69 16.14 19.18
N GLU A 231 -5.89 16.64 18.89
CA GLU A 231 -6.46 17.79 19.59
C GLU A 231 -6.62 17.52 21.10
N VAL A 232 -7.17 16.35 21.46
CA VAL A 232 -7.35 15.95 22.87
C VAL A 232 -6.03 15.90 23.64
N TYR A 233 -4.97 15.37 23.02
CA TYR A 233 -3.66 15.21 23.69
C TYR A 233 -2.71 16.40 23.47
N GLY A 234 -3.10 17.41 22.71
CA GLY A 234 -2.22 18.53 22.35
C GLY A 234 -0.99 18.09 21.53
N ALA A 235 -1.16 17.09 20.65
CA ALA A 235 -0.09 16.53 19.84
C ALA A 235 0.10 17.31 18.52
N VAL A 236 1.36 17.43 18.08
CA VAL A 236 1.71 18.09 16.80
C VAL A 236 1.74 17.10 15.63
N ALA A 237 1.96 15.82 15.90
CA ALA A 237 1.97 14.75 14.91
C ALA A 237 1.42 13.44 15.49
N GLY A 238 1.03 12.52 14.61
CA GLY A 238 0.70 11.15 15.00
C GLY A 238 0.52 10.17 13.85
N ILE A 239 0.63 8.88 14.19
CA ILE A 239 0.34 7.73 13.32
C ILE A 239 -0.57 6.74 14.02
N ASN A 240 -1.33 5.96 13.25
CA ASN A 240 -2.10 4.87 13.84
C ASN A 240 -1.21 3.82 14.53
N ALA A 241 -1.73 3.17 15.58
CA ALA A 241 -0.97 2.19 16.36
C ALA A 241 -1.59 0.79 16.30
N SER A 242 -2.42 0.41 17.29
CA SER A 242 -2.93 -0.96 17.44
C SER A 242 -3.96 -1.36 16.40
N GLY A 243 -4.05 -2.67 16.17
CA GLY A 243 -5.22 -3.29 15.57
C GLY A 243 -6.44 -3.21 16.50
N PHE A 244 -7.61 -3.43 15.93
CA PHE A 244 -8.88 -3.45 16.66
C PHE A 244 -9.83 -4.49 16.05
N ASN A 245 -10.83 -4.89 16.84
CA ASN A 245 -11.84 -5.80 16.35
C ASN A 245 -12.65 -5.12 15.24
N ASP A 246 -12.46 -5.63 14.02
CA ASP A 246 -12.99 -5.04 12.80
C ASP A 246 -13.88 -6.04 12.04
N PRO A 247 -15.00 -6.50 12.63
CA PRO A 247 -15.84 -7.49 12.00
C PRO A 247 -16.35 -6.91 10.69
N ALA A 248 -15.97 -7.57 9.60
CA ALA A 248 -16.40 -7.18 8.28
C ALA A 248 -15.88 -5.78 7.84
N GLY A 249 -14.78 -5.24 8.38
CA GLY A 249 -14.29 -3.91 7.95
C GLY A 249 -15.14 -2.72 8.45
N ASN A 250 -16.10 -2.99 9.34
CA ASN A 250 -17.05 -2.02 9.88
C ASN A 250 -16.81 -1.70 11.37
N GLY A 251 -15.72 -2.23 11.93
CA GLY A 251 -15.28 -1.92 13.29
C GLY A 251 -15.11 -0.42 13.46
N ASN A 252 -15.56 0.06 14.60
CA ASN A 252 -15.60 1.47 14.95
C ASN A 252 -14.37 1.89 15.77
N GLY A 253 -13.31 1.07 15.86
CA GLY A 253 -12.11 1.36 16.65
C GLY A 253 -12.31 1.29 18.17
N GLY A 254 -13.49 0.91 18.67
CA GLY A 254 -13.80 0.92 20.11
C GLY A 254 -13.27 -0.28 20.90
N THR A 255 -12.86 -1.37 20.24
CA THR A 255 -12.36 -2.57 20.91
C THR A 255 -10.97 -2.91 20.39
N ILE A 256 -9.95 -2.58 21.19
CA ILE A 256 -8.55 -2.83 20.86
C ILE A 256 -8.23 -4.34 20.78
N VAL A 257 -7.27 -4.70 19.95
CA VAL A 257 -6.66 -6.04 19.92
C VAL A 257 -5.26 -5.94 20.50
N GLY A 258 -4.96 -6.78 21.50
CA GLY A 258 -3.70 -6.74 22.23
C GLY A 258 -3.74 -5.83 23.44
N LEU A 259 -2.63 -5.80 24.18
CA LEU A 259 -2.40 -4.87 25.27
C LEU A 259 -1.92 -3.53 24.72
N SER A 260 -2.39 -2.44 25.32
CA SER A 260 -1.84 -1.10 25.13
C SER A 260 -1.63 -0.42 26.47
N CYS A 261 -0.58 0.39 26.55
CA CYS A 261 -0.28 1.29 27.65
C CYS A 261 -0.19 2.72 27.08
N SER A 262 -0.85 3.67 27.72
CA SER A 262 -0.87 5.09 27.36
C SER A 262 -0.60 5.89 28.61
N GLU A 263 0.62 6.44 28.71
CA GLU A 263 1.08 7.17 29.89
C GLU A 263 0.86 6.40 31.20
N GLY A 264 1.22 5.11 31.22
CA GLY A 264 1.01 4.20 32.35
C GLY A 264 -0.41 3.63 32.48
N ASN A 265 -1.37 4.08 31.67
CA ASN A 265 -2.74 3.57 31.69
C ASN A 265 -2.91 2.40 30.73
N TYR A 266 -3.16 1.22 31.28
CA TYR A 266 -3.30 -0.02 30.51
C TYR A 266 -4.75 -0.22 30.02
N TRP A 267 -4.88 -0.71 28.78
CA TRP A 267 -6.15 -1.10 28.17
C TRP A 267 -5.96 -2.31 27.24
N GLY A 268 -6.93 -3.22 27.23
CA GLY A 268 -6.85 -4.48 26.50
C GLY A 268 -6.22 -5.61 27.31
N SER A 269 -5.83 -6.68 26.61
CA SER A 269 -5.27 -7.89 27.24
C SER A 269 -4.07 -8.37 26.44
N TYR A 270 -3.04 -8.85 27.14
CA TYR A 270 -1.84 -9.41 26.50
C TYR A 270 -2.20 -10.59 25.60
N LEU A 271 -1.71 -10.56 24.35
CA LEU A 271 -1.86 -11.63 23.39
C LEU A 271 -0.52 -12.32 23.15
N SER A 272 -0.44 -13.60 23.50
CA SER A 272 0.70 -14.43 23.14
C SER A 272 0.82 -14.56 21.62
N GLY A 273 2.03 -14.40 21.10
CA GLY A 273 2.33 -14.40 19.66
C GLY A 273 2.18 -13.06 18.97
N TYR A 274 1.68 -12.01 19.65
CA TYR A 274 1.83 -10.63 19.19
C TYR A 274 3.12 -10.05 19.78
N SER A 275 3.85 -9.29 18.98
CA SER A 275 5.03 -8.57 19.47
C SER A 275 4.59 -7.34 20.26
N SER A 276 5.33 -7.04 21.32
CA SER A 276 5.24 -5.79 22.06
C SER A 276 6.04 -4.71 21.32
N ILE A 277 5.55 -3.48 21.38
CA ILE A 277 6.19 -2.27 20.87
C ILE A 277 6.03 -1.24 21.97
N VAL A 278 7.05 -1.09 22.81
CA VAL A 278 6.96 -0.35 24.07
C VAL A 278 8.03 0.71 24.16
N LEU A 279 7.69 1.83 24.79
CA LEU A 279 8.61 2.86 25.21
C LEU A 279 8.85 2.72 26.71
N THR A 280 10.11 2.54 27.10
CA THR A 280 10.52 2.50 28.50
C THR A 280 10.49 3.90 29.12
N THR A 281 10.61 4.05 30.43
CA THR A 281 10.72 5.39 31.07
C THR A 281 11.98 6.17 30.69
N ASP A 282 12.98 5.50 30.09
CA ASP A 282 14.22 6.12 29.58
C ASP A 282 14.15 6.42 28.07
N ASP A 283 12.94 6.49 27.51
CA ASP A 283 12.72 6.86 26.10
C ASP A 283 13.29 5.86 25.09
N LYS A 284 13.46 4.60 25.49
CA LYS A 284 13.94 3.53 24.62
C LYS A 284 12.79 2.72 24.05
N LEU A 285 12.82 2.51 22.73
CA LEU A 285 11.89 1.65 22.00
C LEU A 285 12.38 0.20 22.05
N VAL A 286 11.60 -0.64 22.72
CA VAL A 286 11.83 -2.09 22.78
C VAL A 286 10.73 -2.78 21.99
N VAL A 287 11.12 -3.74 21.15
CA VAL A 287 10.21 -4.47 20.27
C VAL A 287 10.37 -5.97 20.44
N GLY A 288 9.28 -6.74 20.33
CA GLY A 288 9.34 -8.21 20.35
C GLY A 288 8.57 -8.90 21.47
N ASP A 289 8.95 -10.14 21.79
CA ASP A 289 8.23 -11.00 22.73
C ASP A 289 8.50 -10.62 24.21
N ILE A 290 7.83 -9.55 24.68
CA ILE A 290 7.90 -9.05 26.06
C ILE A 290 6.62 -9.46 26.81
N GLY A 291 6.67 -10.60 27.49
CA GLY A 291 5.50 -11.26 28.10
C GLY A 291 4.84 -10.56 29.29
N SER A 292 5.58 -9.70 30.00
CA SER A 292 5.17 -9.16 31.30
C SER A 292 5.50 -7.67 31.40
N TRP A 293 4.64 -6.81 30.86
CA TRP A 293 4.92 -5.37 30.83
C TRP A 293 4.92 -4.73 32.22
N ASP A 294 4.17 -5.28 33.16
CA ASP A 294 4.07 -4.84 34.55
C ASP A 294 5.37 -5.06 35.35
N GLN A 295 6.29 -5.88 34.84
CA GLN A 295 7.59 -6.12 35.45
C GLN A 295 8.62 -5.05 35.08
N TYR A 296 8.38 -4.27 34.03
CA TYR A 296 9.36 -3.33 33.49
C TYR A 296 8.88 -1.88 33.61
N ASN A 297 9.83 -0.95 33.59
CA ASN A 297 9.55 0.48 33.54
C ASN A 297 9.07 0.91 32.14
N ILE A 298 7.84 0.54 31.79
CA ILE A 298 7.17 0.89 30.53
C ILE A 298 6.21 2.05 30.77
N ARG A 299 6.32 3.11 29.95
CA ARG A 299 5.39 4.25 30.01
C ARG A 299 4.29 4.18 28.94
N ASP A 300 4.59 3.60 27.79
CA ASP A 300 3.69 3.58 26.63
C ASP A 300 3.95 2.32 25.83
N GLY A 301 2.94 1.84 25.12
CA GLY A 301 3.15 0.74 24.19
C GLY A 301 1.89 0.14 23.62
N ILE A 302 2.09 -0.70 22.62
CA ILE A 302 1.05 -1.50 21.98
C ILE A 302 1.55 -2.90 21.67
N GLN A 303 0.63 -3.81 21.36
CA GLN A 303 0.96 -5.07 20.72
C GLN A 303 0.56 -5.09 19.25
N PHE A 304 1.51 -5.46 18.37
CA PHE A 304 1.28 -5.73 16.96
C PHE A 304 2.41 -6.57 16.35
N TYR A 305 2.38 -6.85 15.06
CA TYR A 305 3.39 -7.67 14.39
C TYR A 305 3.56 -7.26 12.92
N PRO A 306 4.63 -7.70 12.24
CA PRO A 306 5.83 -8.32 12.81
C PRO A 306 6.83 -7.28 13.34
N VAL A 307 7.83 -7.75 14.09
CA VAL A 307 9.08 -7.00 14.29
C VAL A 307 9.81 -6.89 12.95
N LEU A 308 10.29 -5.69 12.62
CA LEU A 308 11.00 -5.42 11.37
C LEU A 308 12.51 -5.51 11.56
N ILE A 309 13.00 -4.88 12.64
CA ILE A 309 14.42 -4.78 12.99
C ILE A 309 14.52 -4.98 14.50
N ALA A 310 15.47 -5.81 14.92
CA ALA A 310 15.84 -6.00 16.32
C ALA A 310 17.36 -5.90 16.44
N ASP A 311 17.84 -4.97 17.27
CA ASP A 311 19.26 -4.71 17.52
C ASP A 311 20.09 -4.51 16.23
N GLY A 312 19.53 -3.75 15.28
CA GLY A 312 20.13 -3.46 13.98
C GLY A 312 20.06 -4.61 12.97
N ILE A 313 19.46 -5.75 13.34
CA ILE A 313 19.32 -6.93 12.47
C ILE A 313 17.92 -6.98 11.87
N GLN A 314 17.85 -7.03 10.54
CA GLN A 314 16.61 -7.23 9.78
C GLN A 314 15.96 -8.58 10.11
N GLN A 315 14.69 -8.56 10.49
CA GLN A 315 13.95 -9.77 10.90
C GLN A 315 12.98 -10.30 9.85
N VAL A 316 12.65 -9.49 8.83
CA VAL A 316 11.73 -9.86 7.75
C VAL A 316 12.28 -9.46 6.38
N THR A 317 12.01 -10.29 5.37
CA THR A 317 12.41 -10.03 3.97
C THR A 317 11.23 -10.25 3.04
N GLY A 318 11.14 -9.44 1.98
CA GLY A 318 10.01 -9.50 1.04
C GLY A 318 8.66 -9.39 1.75
N SER A 319 7.65 -10.10 1.23
CA SER A 319 6.29 -10.05 1.80
C SER A 319 6.17 -10.70 3.17
N ALA A 320 7.00 -11.69 3.50
CA ALA A 320 6.87 -12.52 4.71
C ALA A 320 5.43 -13.02 4.97
N GLY A 321 4.68 -13.33 3.91
CA GLY A 321 3.27 -13.75 3.97
C GLY A 321 2.25 -12.62 4.11
N TYR A 322 2.68 -11.36 4.17
CA TYR A 322 1.82 -10.20 4.37
C TYR A 322 1.36 -9.51 3.07
N GLY A 323 1.91 -9.89 1.91
CA GLY A 323 1.61 -9.28 0.62
C GLY A 323 1.97 -7.79 0.51
N LEU A 324 1.42 -7.13 -0.52
CA LEU A 324 1.56 -5.68 -0.74
C LEU A 324 0.39 -4.96 -0.08
N GLN A 325 0.69 -4.04 0.83
CA GLN A 325 -0.35 -3.28 1.55
C GLN A 325 0.11 -1.85 1.81
N PRO A 326 -0.82 -0.93 2.12
CA PRO A 326 -0.50 0.24 2.92
C PRO A 326 0.02 -0.22 4.29
N ARG A 327 1.05 0.45 4.79
CA ARG A 327 1.78 0.01 5.99
C ARG A 327 2.10 1.20 6.88
N THR A 328 2.19 0.91 8.18
CA THR A 328 2.67 1.83 9.20
C THR A 328 3.72 1.12 10.04
N ALA A 329 4.82 1.79 10.39
CA ALA A 329 5.83 1.30 11.29
C ALA A 329 6.36 2.41 12.19
N VAL A 330 6.80 2.02 13.38
CA VAL A 330 7.57 2.86 14.30
C VAL A 330 8.94 2.23 14.51
N GLY A 331 9.97 3.05 14.62
CA GLY A 331 11.32 2.60 14.92
C GLY A 331 12.16 3.64 15.64
N GLN A 332 13.29 3.22 16.20
CA GLN A 332 14.24 4.09 16.89
C GLN A 332 15.68 3.83 16.40
N ARG A 333 16.45 4.91 16.23
CA ARG A 333 17.91 4.87 16.01
C ARG A 333 18.66 4.73 17.34
N GLU A 334 19.91 4.32 17.29
CA GLU A 334 20.79 4.23 18.47
C GLU A 334 20.87 5.57 19.25
N ASP A 335 20.89 6.69 18.52
CA ASP A 335 20.98 8.05 19.05
C ASP A 335 19.64 8.63 19.57
N GLY A 336 18.62 7.77 19.66
CA GLY A 336 17.31 8.05 20.24
C GLY A 336 16.29 8.66 19.28
N VAL A 337 16.66 9.05 18.07
CA VAL A 337 15.68 9.57 17.08
C VAL A 337 14.64 8.50 16.75
N ILE A 338 13.37 8.90 16.83
CA ILE A 338 12.24 8.04 16.47
C ILE A 338 11.84 8.30 15.02
N ALA A 339 11.50 7.24 14.31
CA ALA A 339 10.93 7.30 12.98
C ALA A 339 9.50 6.79 12.97
N PHE A 340 8.61 7.56 12.34
CA PHE A 340 7.30 7.10 11.90
C PHE A 340 7.32 6.91 10.39
N LEU A 341 7.11 5.68 9.92
CA LEU A 341 7.10 5.35 8.49
C LEU A 341 5.71 4.91 8.05
N ILE A 342 5.19 5.56 7.02
CA ILE A 342 3.88 5.27 6.43
C ILE A 342 4.05 5.08 4.93
N ILE A 343 3.57 3.97 4.41
CA ILE A 343 3.49 3.71 2.98
C ILE A 343 2.02 3.67 2.57
N ASP A 344 1.66 4.52 1.60
CA ASP A 344 0.34 4.52 0.98
C ASP A 344 0.13 3.22 0.20
N GLY A 345 -1.11 2.85 -0.11
CA GLY A 345 -1.36 1.65 -0.90
C GLY A 345 -2.77 1.55 -1.45
N ARG A 346 -2.99 0.50 -2.24
CA ARG A 346 -4.29 0.19 -2.88
C ARG A 346 -4.77 1.23 -3.91
N ASP A 347 -3.87 2.09 -4.40
CA ASP A 347 -4.11 3.00 -5.50
C ASP A 347 -3.06 2.77 -6.61
N VAL A 348 -3.45 2.04 -7.66
CA VAL A 348 -2.55 1.73 -8.80
C VAL A 348 -2.05 2.96 -9.56
N THR A 349 -2.66 4.12 -9.37
CA THR A 349 -2.24 5.39 -9.99
C THR A 349 -1.28 6.19 -9.12
N TRP A 350 -1.09 5.78 -7.86
CA TRP A 350 -0.30 6.51 -6.87
C TRP A 350 0.69 5.61 -6.11
N SER A 351 0.17 4.64 -5.37
CA SER A 351 0.95 3.66 -4.59
C SER A 351 0.18 2.35 -4.50
N VAL A 352 0.80 1.25 -4.94
CA VAL A 352 0.22 -0.09 -4.78
C VAL A 352 0.37 -0.66 -3.37
N GLY A 353 1.21 -0.04 -2.53
CA GLY A 353 1.64 -0.57 -1.24
C GLY A 353 2.99 -1.28 -1.32
N CYS A 354 3.53 -1.66 -0.16
CA CYS A 354 4.82 -2.33 -0.06
C CYS A 354 4.73 -3.60 0.79
N THR A 355 5.80 -4.39 0.74
CA THR A 355 6.01 -5.52 1.63
C THR A 355 6.54 -5.07 2.99
N VAL A 356 6.53 -5.95 4.00
CA VAL A 356 7.16 -5.65 5.30
C VAL A 356 8.69 -5.64 5.20
N GLY A 357 9.27 -6.40 4.27
CA GLY A 357 10.69 -6.32 3.94
C GLY A 357 11.09 -4.96 3.39
N ASP A 358 10.27 -4.37 2.51
CA ASP A 358 10.50 -3.00 2.01
C ASP A 358 10.53 -1.97 3.16
N LEU A 359 9.63 -2.10 4.15
CA LEU A 359 9.64 -1.23 5.33
C LEU A 359 10.94 -1.37 6.13
N ALA A 360 11.39 -2.60 6.36
CA ALA A 360 12.62 -2.86 7.09
C ALA A 360 13.82 -2.26 6.36
N GLU A 361 13.93 -2.44 5.04
CA GLU A 361 14.98 -1.83 4.23
C GLU A 361 14.98 -0.31 4.34
N ILE A 362 13.81 0.34 4.20
CA ILE A 362 13.72 1.80 4.34
C ILE A 362 14.19 2.23 5.73
N LEU A 363 13.70 1.60 6.80
CA LEU A 363 14.10 1.98 8.16
C LEU A 363 15.60 1.76 8.40
N MET A 364 16.20 0.72 7.81
CA MET A 364 17.64 0.50 7.87
C MET A 364 18.43 1.58 7.12
N ASP A 365 17.94 2.09 5.97
CA ASP A 365 18.54 3.25 5.29
C ASP A 365 18.56 4.50 6.19
N TYR A 366 17.65 4.56 7.17
CA TYR A 366 17.59 5.62 8.19
C TYR A 366 18.37 5.29 9.48
N ASN A 367 19.16 4.21 9.53
CA ASN A 367 19.92 3.73 10.70
C ASN A 367 19.05 3.37 11.92
N ILE A 368 17.82 2.91 11.68
CA ILE A 368 16.93 2.43 12.73
C ILE A 368 17.41 1.06 13.23
N VAL A 369 17.54 0.91 14.55
CA VAL A 369 18.05 -0.31 15.19
C VAL A 369 16.95 -1.19 15.76
N ASN A 370 15.82 -0.61 16.18
CA ASN A 370 14.65 -1.34 16.64
C ASN A 370 13.41 -0.81 15.92
N ALA A 371 12.61 -1.71 15.35
CA ALA A 371 11.38 -1.33 14.64
C ALA A 371 10.36 -2.45 14.56
N ALA A 372 9.09 -2.07 14.51
CA ALA A 372 7.98 -3.00 14.31
C ALA A 372 6.83 -2.35 13.54
N CYS A 373 6.04 -3.19 12.88
CA CYS A 373 4.81 -2.74 12.21
C CYS A 373 3.75 -2.32 13.24
N CYS A 374 3.00 -1.29 12.89
CA CYS A 374 1.71 -0.96 13.48
C CYS A 374 0.59 -1.48 12.56
N ASP A 375 -0.67 -1.26 12.93
CA ASP A 375 -1.81 -1.62 12.07
C ASP A 375 -1.68 -0.99 10.67
N GLY A 376 -2.13 -1.73 9.66
CA GLY A 376 -1.90 -1.39 8.26
C GLY A 376 -3.18 -0.99 7.53
N GLY A 377 -3.11 -1.05 6.20
CA GLY A 377 -4.28 -0.94 5.35
C GLY A 377 -4.98 0.42 5.44
N ALA A 378 -6.28 0.42 5.71
CA ALA A 378 -7.06 1.66 5.80
C ALA A 378 -6.76 2.48 7.07
N SER A 379 -6.06 1.89 8.04
CA SER A 379 -5.63 2.57 9.26
C SER A 379 -4.38 3.42 9.02
N SER A 380 -3.55 3.06 8.03
CA SER A 380 -2.28 3.73 7.74
C SER A 380 -2.44 5.19 7.33
N CYS A 381 -2.01 6.10 8.19
CA CYS A 381 -1.95 7.52 7.92
C CYS A 381 -0.90 8.22 8.80
N LEU A 382 -0.30 9.29 8.26
CA LEU A 382 0.49 10.25 9.02
C LEU A 382 -0.31 11.54 9.14
N ALA A 383 -0.45 12.04 10.36
CA ALA A 383 -1.01 13.34 10.64
C ALA A 383 0.06 14.27 11.22
N TYR A 384 0.05 15.51 10.77
CA TYR A 384 1.00 16.55 11.16
C TYR A 384 0.33 17.92 11.03
N GLY A 385 0.50 18.80 12.01
CA GLY A 385 0.02 20.18 11.90
C GLY A 385 -1.50 20.32 11.74
N GLY A 386 -2.28 19.35 12.22
CA GLY A 386 -3.74 19.35 12.12
C GLY A 386 -4.30 18.78 10.81
N GLU A 387 -3.48 18.21 9.94
CA GLU A 387 -3.90 17.57 8.69
C GLU A 387 -3.29 16.18 8.52
N ILE A 388 -3.91 15.36 7.67
CA ILE A 388 -3.32 14.10 7.22
C ILE A 388 -2.50 14.38 5.97
N THR A 389 -1.19 14.10 6.03
CA THR A 389 -0.23 14.45 4.97
C THR A 389 -0.05 13.34 3.94
N THR A 390 -0.50 12.11 4.23
CA THR A 390 -0.41 10.95 3.34
C THR A 390 -1.72 10.65 2.61
N LYS A 391 -1.65 9.95 1.47
CA LYS A 391 -2.82 9.58 0.67
C LYS A 391 -3.35 8.20 1.08
N ASN A 392 -3.89 8.14 2.30
CA ASN A 392 -4.43 6.91 2.87
C ASN A 392 -5.65 6.37 2.11
N CYS A 393 -5.90 5.06 2.27
CA CYS A 393 -6.99 4.35 1.58
C CYS A 393 -8.27 4.18 2.43
N SER A 394 -8.43 4.97 3.50
CA SER A 394 -9.66 4.93 4.30
C SER A 394 -10.86 5.46 3.53
N TRP A 395 -12.07 5.17 4.03
CA TRP A 395 -13.32 5.66 3.41
C TRP A 395 -13.40 7.19 3.36
N ASN A 396 -12.78 7.88 4.33
CA ASN A 396 -12.71 9.33 4.34
C ASN A 396 -11.26 9.80 4.51
N PRO A 397 -10.47 9.86 3.41
CA PRO A 397 -9.04 10.08 3.49
C PRO A 397 -8.61 11.36 4.19
N SER A 398 -9.39 12.44 4.11
CA SER A 398 -9.04 13.73 4.72
C SER A 398 -9.05 13.72 6.26
N ILE A 399 -9.75 12.77 6.88
CA ILE A 399 -9.84 12.64 8.34
C ILE A 399 -9.39 11.26 8.86
N GLY A 400 -8.97 10.37 7.95
CA GLY A 400 -8.47 9.04 8.27
C GLY A 400 -9.58 8.11 8.79
N ARG A 401 -9.22 6.92 9.29
CA ARG A 401 -10.15 5.97 9.92
C ARG A 401 -10.33 6.30 11.42
N ILE A 402 -11.40 5.78 12.03
CA ILE A 402 -11.57 5.75 13.49
C ILE A 402 -10.66 4.66 14.06
N LEU A 403 -9.84 5.00 15.06
CA LEU A 403 -8.76 4.18 15.62
C LEU A 403 -8.90 4.04 17.15
N PRO A 404 -8.47 2.90 17.74
CA PRO A 404 -8.42 2.73 19.18
C PRO A 404 -7.38 3.64 19.84
N ASN A 405 -6.22 3.79 19.20
CA ASN A 405 -5.08 4.52 19.70
C ASN A 405 -4.13 4.90 18.55
N ALA A 406 -3.16 5.76 18.86
CA ALA A 406 -2.16 6.27 17.94
C ALA A 406 -0.85 6.54 18.69
N PHE A 407 0.28 6.38 18.01
CA PHE A 407 1.53 7.00 18.47
C PHE A 407 1.48 8.48 18.12
N MET A 408 1.86 9.32 19.07
CA MET A 408 1.75 10.77 18.98
C MET A 408 3.02 11.47 19.44
N VAL A 409 3.17 12.73 19.03
CA VAL A 409 4.31 13.56 19.38
C VAL A 409 3.82 14.82 20.08
N ARG A 410 4.28 15.07 21.31
CA ARG A 410 4.01 16.32 22.04
C ARG A 410 4.69 17.51 21.36
N SER A 411 3.99 18.64 21.28
CA SER A 411 4.58 19.88 20.79
C SER A 411 5.64 20.42 21.77
N LYS A 412 6.77 20.91 21.24
CA LYS A 412 7.76 21.69 22.02
C LYS A 412 7.24 23.07 22.40
N LYS A 413 6.24 23.58 21.68
CA LYS A 413 5.66 24.93 21.89
C LYS A 413 4.64 24.96 23.03
N ALA A 414 4.17 23.79 23.50
CA ALA A 414 3.15 23.67 24.54
C ALA A 414 3.74 23.62 25.98
N GLY A 415 5.05 23.83 26.13
CA GLY A 415 5.78 23.80 27.41
C GLY A 415 5.94 25.16 28.08
#